data_AF-A0A0M9E863-F1
#
_entry.id   AF-A0A0M9E863-F1
#
_cell.length_a   1.000
_cell.length_b   1.000
_cell.length_c   1.000
_cell.angle_alpha   90.00
_cell.angle_beta   90.00
_cell.angle_gamma   90.00
#
_symmetry.space_group_name_H-M   'P 1'
#
loop_
_entity.id
_entity.type
_entity.pdbx_description
1 polymer ?
#
loop_
_entity_poly.entity_id
_entity_poly.type
_entity_poly.pdbx_seq_one_letter_code
_entity_poly.pdbx_strand_id
1 'polypeptide(L)'
;MQWDKKLIAITLIIFFTTILFSCADKPCPVLKRLDKSYGWPGGYFQGDWEDYYICARSYNKGGFYDEAVLALDKAIKQRDKDQWRARTYGMHFVDYFPHREKGYSYFQKGLYEKAKIELK
;
A
#
# COMPACT_ATOMS: atom_id res chain seq x y z
N MET A 1 27.45 -22.78 36.54
CA MET A 1 26.12 -23.31 36.13
C MET A 1 24.90 -22.50 36.65
N GLN A 2 25.07 -21.29 37.19
CA GLN A 2 23.95 -20.36 37.48
C GLN A 2 23.97 -19.12 36.57
N TRP A 3 25.15 -18.77 36.06
CA TRP A 3 25.36 -17.71 35.07
C TRP A 3 24.79 -18.06 33.70
N ASP A 4 24.92 -19.32 33.27
CA ASP A 4 24.39 -19.81 31.99
C ASP A 4 22.86 -19.69 31.93
N LYS A 5 22.17 -19.97 33.05
CA LYS A 5 20.71 -19.82 33.14
C LYS A 5 20.26 -18.36 33.07
N LYS A 6 21.05 -17.42 33.61
CA LYS A 6 20.78 -15.98 33.51
C LYS A 6 21.02 -15.46 32.10
N LEU A 7 22.09 -15.90 31.43
CA LEU A 7 22.37 -15.58 30.03
C LEU A 7 21.30 -16.15 29.08
N ILE A 8 20.86 -17.38 29.33
CA ILE A 8 19.74 -18.00 28.59
C ILE A 8 18.43 -17.24 28.84
N ALA A 9 18.16 -16.84 30.08
CA ALA A 9 16.96 -16.03 30.39
C ALA A 9 16.99 -14.66 29.72
N ILE A 10 18.15 -13.97 29.73
CA ILE A 10 18.31 -12.65 29.09
C ILE A 10 18.15 -12.75 27.57
N THR A 11 18.73 -13.77 26.94
CA THR A 11 18.58 -14.00 25.49
C THR A 11 17.15 -14.35 25.09
N LEU A 12 16.43 -15.14 25.90
CA LEU A 12 15.01 -15.41 25.68
C LEU A 12 14.13 -14.15 25.83
N ILE A 13 14.44 -13.27 26.78
CA ILE A 13 13.72 -11.99 26.98
C ILE A 13 13.96 -11.05 25.80
N ILE A 14 15.20 -10.97 25.29
CA ILE A 14 15.55 -10.15 24.11
C ILE A 14 14.84 -10.69 22.86
N PHE A 15 14.86 -12.01 22.64
CA PHE A 15 14.17 -12.63 21.52
C PHE A 15 12.65 -12.37 21.60
N PHE A 16 12.03 -12.51 22.78
CA PHE A 16 10.61 -12.27 22.97
C PHE A 16 10.20 -10.79 22.77
N THR A 17 11.07 -9.84 23.16
CA THR A 17 10.81 -8.41 22.94
C THR A 17 10.94 -7.99 21.48
N THR A 18 11.80 -8.64 20.69
CA THR A 18 11.92 -8.33 19.24
C THR A 18 10.69 -8.71 18.42
N ILE A 19 9.90 -9.69 18.86
CA ILE A 19 8.69 -10.14 18.16
C ILE A 19 7.53 -9.13 18.27
N LEU A 20 7.56 -8.25 19.29
CA LEU A 20 6.49 -7.27 19.53
C LEU A 20 6.57 -6.03 18.61
N PHE A 21 7.64 -5.87 17.84
CA PHE A 21 7.75 -4.82 16.82
C PHE A 21 7.11 -5.25 15.48
N SER A 22 5.92 -5.84 15.52
CA SER A 22 5.14 -6.05 14.31
C SER A 22 4.58 -4.70 13.85
N CYS A 23 4.98 -4.27 12.66
CA CYS A 23 4.51 -3.02 12.08
C CYS A 23 3.12 -3.24 11.47
N ALA A 24 2.08 -2.86 12.21
CA ALA A 24 0.74 -2.77 11.64
C ALA A 24 0.64 -1.49 10.80
N ASP A 25 0.39 -1.65 9.50
CA ASP A 25 0.22 -0.52 8.59
C ASP A 25 -1.09 0.22 8.88
N LYS A 26 -1.05 1.55 8.86
CA LYS A 26 -2.24 2.38 9.04
C LYS A 26 -2.96 2.56 7.71
N PRO A 27 -4.30 2.66 7.70
CA PRO A 27 -5.06 2.97 6.50
C PRO A 27 -4.58 4.26 5.85
N CYS A 28 -4.74 4.34 4.53
CA CYS A 28 -4.48 5.59 3.80
C CYS A 28 -5.37 6.71 4.37
N PRO A 29 -4.86 7.95 4.48
CA PRO A 29 -5.66 9.07 4.97
C PRO A 29 -6.89 9.32 4.08
N VAL A 30 -7.95 9.87 4.67
CA VAL A 30 -9.13 10.30 3.91
C VAL A 30 -9.01 11.79 3.64
N LEU A 31 -8.89 12.16 2.38
CA LEU A 31 -8.79 13.53 1.91
C LEU A 31 -10.14 14.03 1.42
N LYS A 32 -10.40 15.33 1.58
CA LYS A 32 -11.63 15.96 1.09
C LYS A 32 -11.31 16.95 -0.02
N ARG A 33 -12.10 16.91 -1.09
CA ARG A 33 -12.12 17.96 -2.12
C ARG A 33 -13.56 18.24 -2.47
N LEU A 34 -13.97 19.49 -2.28
CA LEU A 34 -15.38 19.88 -2.30
C LEU A 34 -16.14 19.04 -1.24
N ASP A 35 -17.23 18.39 -1.65
CA ASP A 35 -18.10 17.58 -0.77
C ASP A 35 -17.84 16.06 -0.87
N LYS A 36 -16.72 15.66 -1.50
CA LYS A 36 -16.36 14.26 -1.71
C LYS A 36 -15.10 13.88 -0.94
N SER A 37 -15.10 12.67 -0.41
CA SER A 37 -13.97 12.06 0.28
C SER A 37 -13.23 11.08 -0.63
N TYR A 38 -11.91 11.07 -0.55
CA TYR A 38 -11.01 10.25 -1.35
C TYR A 38 -9.95 9.59 -0.45
N GLY A 39 -9.43 8.44 -0.86
CA GLY A 39 -8.58 7.58 -0.05
C GLY A 39 -9.30 6.32 0.40
N TRP A 40 -9.06 5.88 1.64
CA TRP A 40 -9.65 4.66 2.18
C TRP A 40 -11.17 4.78 2.35
N PRO A 41 -11.99 3.87 1.76
CA PRO A 41 -13.45 3.95 1.86
C PRO A 41 -14.01 3.53 3.24
N GLY A 42 -13.17 3.04 4.15
CA GLY A 42 -13.58 2.46 5.43
C GLY A 42 -13.59 0.93 5.39
N GLY A 43 -13.82 0.31 6.54
CA GLY A 43 -13.69 -1.14 6.72
C GLY A 43 -12.32 -1.58 7.23
N TYR A 44 -12.07 -2.90 7.19
CA TYR A 44 -10.82 -3.49 7.65
C TYR A 44 -9.71 -3.25 6.63
N PHE A 45 -8.62 -2.62 7.08
CA PHE A 45 -7.43 -2.37 6.28
C PHE A 45 -6.38 -3.40 6.66
N GLN A 46 -6.12 -4.34 5.77
CA GLN A 46 -5.12 -5.39 5.92
C GLN A 46 -3.70 -4.88 5.58
N GLY A 47 -3.60 -3.78 4.82
CA GLY A 47 -2.33 -3.24 4.34
C GLY A 47 -1.73 -4.06 3.20
N ASP A 48 -2.56 -4.80 2.47
CA ASP A 48 -2.12 -5.53 1.29
C ASP A 48 -2.14 -4.64 0.02
N TRP A 49 -1.69 -5.19 -1.10
CA TRP A 49 -1.64 -4.48 -2.38
C TRP A 49 -3.02 -3.98 -2.83
N GLU A 50 -4.11 -4.69 -2.50
CA GLU A 50 -5.47 -4.31 -2.90
C GLU A 50 -5.91 -3.07 -2.16
N ASP A 51 -5.68 -3.02 -0.85
CA ASP A 51 -6.05 -1.87 -0.02
C ASP A 51 -5.39 -0.58 -0.52
N TYR A 52 -4.09 -0.66 -0.80
CA TYR A 52 -3.35 0.47 -1.36
C TYR A 52 -3.81 0.85 -2.76
N TYR A 53 -4.17 -0.13 -3.59
CA TYR A 53 -4.72 0.12 -4.93
C TYR A 53 -6.09 0.81 -4.89
N ILE A 54 -6.95 0.43 -3.94
CA ILE A 54 -8.24 1.09 -3.70
C ILE A 54 -8.01 2.56 -3.34
N CYS A 55 -7.09 2.84 -2.41
CA CYS A 55 -6.73 4.21 -2.05
C CYS A 55 -6.25 4.99 -3.27
N ALA A 56 -5.32 4.44 -4.04
CA ALA A 56 -4.75 5.09 -5.22
C ALA A 56 -5.81 5.48 -6.25
N ARG A 57 -6.72 4.55 -6.58
CA ARG A 57 -7.82 4.83 -7.50
C ARG A 57 -8.75 5.91 -6.98
N SER A 58 -9.00 5.91 -5.68
CA SER A 58 -9.79 6.94 -5.01
C SER A 58 -9.11 8.30 -5.15
N TYR A 59 -7.81 8.40 -4.84
CA TYR A 59 -7.02 9.62 -5.01
C TYR A 59 -6.95 10.11 -6.45
N ASN A 60 -6.77 9.21 -7.43
CA ASN A 60 -6.78 9.54 -8.86
C ASN A 60 -8.10 10.20 -9.29
N LYS A 61 -9.24 9.67 -8.82
CA LYS A 61 -10.56 10.28 -9.07
C LYS A 61 -10.69 11.65 -8.42
N GLY A 62 -10.05 11.85 -7.27
CA GLY A 62 -10.04 13.12 -6.55
C GLY A 62 -9.04 14.13 -7.09
N GLY A 63 -8.13 13.73 -8.00
CA GLY A 63 -7.03 14.56 -8.47
C GLY A 63 -5.94 14.79 -7.42
N PHE A 64 -5.75 13.84 -6.50
CA PHE A 64 -4.70 13.77 -5.49
C PHE A 64 -3.55 12.89 -6.01
N TYR A 65 -2.89 13.36 -7.06
CA TYR A 65 -1.97 12.51 -7.84
C TYR A 65 -0.69 12.14 -7.08
N ASP A 66 -0.24 12.96 -6.12
CA ASP A 66 0.90 12.65 -5.27
C ASP A 66 0.59 11.48 -4.33
N GLU A 67 -0.57 11.53 -3.68
CA GLU A 67 -1.05 10.49 -2.78
C GLU A 67 -1.40 9.21 -3.54
N ALA A 68 -1.90 9.34 -4.78
CA ALA A 68 -2.10 8.22 -5.67
C ALA A 68 -0.78 7.50 -5.98
N VAL A 69 0.27 8.23 -6.37
CA VAL A 69 1.61 7.64 -6.65
C VAL A 69 2.17 6.93 -5.43
N LEU A 70 2.09 7.55 -4.24
CA LEU A 70 2.58 6.93 -2.99
C LEU A 70 1.83 5.64 -2.66
N ALA A 71 0.51 5.61 -2.83
CA ALA A 71 -0.28 4.41 -2.61
C ALA A 71 0.06 3.32 -3.66
N LEU A 72 0.25 3.71 -4.92
CA LEU A 72 0.65 2.79 -5.99
C LEU A 72 2.04 2.22 -5.76
N ASP A 73 3.00 2.99 -5.27
CA ASP A 73 4.33 2.49 -4.92
C ASP A 73 4.24 1.40 -3.85
N LYS A 74 3.36 1.56 -2.85
CA LYS A 74 3.11 0.51 -1.85
C LYS A 74 2.45 -0.73 -2.46
N ALA A 75 1.47 -0.56 -3.35
CA ALA A 75 0.80 -1.66 -4.03
C ALA A 75 1.78 -2.44 -4.94
N ILE A 76 2.52 -1.74 -5.79
CA ILE A 76 3.52 -2.28 -6.73
C ILE A 76 4.63 -3.03 -5.98
N LYS A 77 5.09 -2.50 -4.84
CA LYS A 77 6.10 -3.16 -4.00
C LYS A 77 5.67 -4.56 -3.55
N GLN A 78 4.38 -4.78 -3.34
CA GLN A 78 3.82 -6.07 -2.95
C GLN A 78 3.40 -6.92 -4.15
N ARG A 79 2.88 -6.29 -5.21
CA ARG A 79 2.43 -6.92 -6.45
C ARG A 79 2.58 -5.94 -7.60
N ASP A 80 3.59 -6.13 -8.43
CA ASP A 80 3.92 -5.25 -9.54
C ASP A 80 3.07 -5.53 -10.79
N LYS A 81 2.70 -6.79 -11.04
CA LYS A 81 2.10 -7.18 -12.30
C LYS A 81 0.67 -6.65 -12.50
N ASP A 82 0.52 -5.82 -13.53
CA ASP A 82 -0.76 -5.47 -14.15
C ASP A 82 -1.49 -6.75 -14.62
N GLN A 83 -2.73 -6.90 -14.19
CA GLN A 83 -3.53 -8.09 -14.43
C GLN A 83 -5.03 -7.78 -14.43
N TRP A 84 -5.69 -8.24 -15.50
CA TRP A 84 -7.15 -8.31 -15.52
C TRP A 84 -7.65 -9.41 -14.58
N ARG A 85 -8.71 -9.14 -13.82
CA ARG A 85 -9.29 -10.08 -12.85
C ARG A 85 -8.21 -10.65 -11.93
N ALA A 86 -7.44 -9.78 -11.29
CA ALA A 86 -6.54 -10.17 -10.21
C ALA A 86 -7.38 -10.71 -9.05
N ARG A 87 -7.05 -11.92 -8.61
CA ARG A 87 -7.74 -12.57 -7.48
C ARG A 87 -7.32 -11.89 -6.19
N THR A 88 -8.32 -11.51 -5.39
CA THR A 88 -8.10 -10.92 -4.08
C THR A 88 -8.31 -11.95 -2.98
N TYR A 89 -7.87 -11.65 -1.77
CA TYR A 89 -8.02 -12.56 -0.64
C TYR A 89 -9.50 -12.86 -0.34
N GLY A 90 -10.39 -11.88 -0.54
CA GLY A 90 -11.83 -12.00 -0.37
C GLY A 90 -12.58 -12.83 -1.44
N MET A 91 -11.89 -13.62 -2.25
CA MET A 91 -12.46 -14.38 -3.39
C MET A 91 -13.14 -13.51 -4.47
N HIS A 92 -12.88 -12.21 -4.47
CA HIS A 92 -13.31 -11.30 -5.52
C HIS A 92 -12.21 -11.13 -6.58
N PHE A 93 -12.61 -10.58 -7.71
CA PHE A 93 -11.69 -10.22 -8.78
C PHE A 93 -11.72 -8.71 -8.98
N VAL A 94 -10.54 -8.12 -9.06
CA VAL A 94 -10.38 -6.69 -9.35
C VAL A 94 -9.54 -6.51 -10.61
N ASP A 95 -9.86 -5.47 -11.36
CA ASP A 95 -9.05 -5.04 -12.50
C ASP A 95 -7.85 -4.27 -11.95
N TYR A 96 -6.70 -4.95 -11.83
CA TYR A 96 -5.51 -4.42 -11.16
C TYR A 96 -4.49 -3.96 -12.19
N PHE A 97 -4.42 -2.65 -12.41
CA PHE A 97 -3.48 -2.04 -13.36
C PHE A 97 -2.67 -0.93 -12.68
N PRO A 98 -1.84 -1.25 -11.67
CA PRO A 98 -1.14 -0.24 -10.89
C PRO A 98 -0.18 0.62 -11.72
N HIS A 99 0.54 0.04 -12.69
CA HIS A 99 1.47 0.81 -13.53
C HIS A 99 0.71 1.78 -14.43
N ARG A 100 -0.41 1.33 -15.03
CA ARG A 100 -1.32 2.20 -15.77
C ARG A 100 -1.82 3.38 -14.93
N GLU A 101 -2.31 3.11 -13.72
CA GLU A 101 -2.83 4.15 -12.81
C GLU A 101 -1.72 5.12 -12.36
N LYS A 102 -0.49 4.63 -12.20
CA LYS A 102 0.66 5.44 -11.79
C LYS A 102 1.14 6.32 -12.95
N GLY A 103 1.15 5.76 -14.15
CA GLY A 103 1.38 6.49 -15.39
C GLY A 103 0.36 7.60 -15.62
N TYR A 104 -0.93 7.33 -15.40
CA TYR A 104 -1.98 8.35 -15.43
C TYR A 104 -1.72 9.47 -14.40
N SER A 105 -1.37 9.12 -13.16
CA SER A 105 -1.04 10.08 -12.11
C SER A 105 0.12 11.00 -12.53
N TYR A 106 1.20 10.42 -13.06
CA TYR A 106 2.33 11.21 -13.57
C TYR A 106 1.97 12.07 -14.77
N PHE A 107 1.15 11.56 -15.69
CA PHE A 107 0.68 12.31 -16.85
C PHE A 107 -0.10 13.56 -16.42
N GLN A 108 -1.03 13.42 -15.48
CA GLN A 108 -1.82 14.55 -14.97
C GLN A 108 -0.98 15.60 -14.24
N LYS A 109 0.19 15.20 -13.73
CA LYS A 109 1.18 16.12 -13.14
C LYS A 109 2.14 16.76 -14.16
N GLY A 110 2.01 16.45 -15.45
CA GLY A 110 2.94 16.89 -16.49
C GLY A 110 4.30 16.18 -16.46
N LEU A 111 4.44 15.10 -15.69
CA LEU A 111 5.68 14.33 -15.56
C LEU A 111 5.76 13.25 -16.66
N TYR A 112 5.80 13.70 -17.92
CA TYR A 112 5.60 12.83 -19.08
C TYR A 112 6.65 11.72 -19.22
N GLU A 113 7.91 11.98 -18.91
CA GLU A 113 8.96 10.94 -18.96
C GLU A 113 8.70 9.82 -17.96
N LYS A 114 8.25 10.16 -16.75
CA LYS A 114 7.86 9.16 -15.74
C LYS A 114 6.62 8.40 -16.17
N ALA A 115 5.62 9.10 -16.71
CA ALA A 115 4.41 8.46 -17.25
C ALA A 115 4.76 7.46 -18.36
N LYS A 116 5.63 7.84 -19.29
CA LYS A 116 6.10 6.97 -20.38
C LYS A 116 6.84 5.74 -19.86
N ILE A 117 7.59 5.85 -18.75
CA ILE A 117 8.24 4.68 -18.15
C ILE A 117 7.21 3.69 -17.60
N GLU A 118 6.18 4.17 -16.92
CA GLU A 118 5.13 3.34 -16.33
C GLU A 118 4.17 2.73 -17.37
N LEU A 119 4.02 3.34 -18.56
CA LEU A 119 3.05 2.94 -19.59
C LEU A 119 3.65 2.16 -20.78
N LYS A 120 4.87 1.65 -20.63
CA LYS A 120 5.60 0.95 -21.70
C LYS A 120 5.16 -0.50 -21.90
#